data_AF-A0A2A5L1D4-F1
#
_entry.id   AF-A0A2A5L1D4-F1
#
_cell.length_a   1.000
_cell.length_b   1.000
_cell.length_c   1.000
_cell.angle_alpha   90.00
_cell.angle_beta   90.00
_cell.angle_gamma   90.00
#
_symmetry.space_group_name_H-M   'P 1'
#
loop_
_entity.id
_entity.type
_entity.pdbx_description
1 polymer ?
#
loop_
_entity_poly.entity_id
_entity_poly.type
_entity_poly.pdbx_seq_one_letter_code
_entity_poly.pdbx_strand_id
1 'polypeptide(L)'
;MQDDIGTLLRSFLNNALRKQSQRRIRDFGGYQIGKRRNLHVIEPIARDTAEFLCTYLCISLRGEAASKEGVASAIAAALRNVSDELAFKLTRHSDEAWTTLCHSVAEFLEGCLQIDHRPYDGSLTAQSDFNGWKSWELTTSGEKPKGQWRHAWKEKPGDDFIGFDGNACMGRIFKIDLMDSSERWYWLIAADGSPRRGWPAAGYEASARSAACRVERIYFALAKGEERFG
;
A
#
# COMPACT_ATOMS: atom_id res chain seq x y z
N MET A 1 17.71 8.13 5.21
CA MET A 1 17.20 9.51 5.22
C MET A 1 15.69 9.37 5.30
N GLN A 2 15.06 9.75 6.40
CA GLN A 2 13.60 9.60 6.57
C GLN A 2 12.94 10.59 5.58
N ASP A 3 12.07 10.11 4.68
CA ASP A 3 11.30 11.01 3.83
C ASP A 3 10.58 12.01 4.72
N ASP A 4 10.66 13.30 4.39
CA ASP A 4 9.92 14.31 5.13
C ASP A 4 8.40 14.01 5.05
N ILE A 5 7.67 14.35 6.10
CA ILE A 5 6.24 14.02 6.22
C ILE A 5 5.41 14.57 5.05
N GLY A 6 5.84 15.68 4.43
CA GLY A 6 5.21 16.26 3.26
C GLY A 6 5.38 15.39 2.02
N THR A 7 6.59 14.89 1.77
CA THR A 7 6.90 13.93 0.71
C THR A 7 6.11 12.64 0.89
N LEU A 8 6.01 12.13 2.12
CA LEU A 8 5.24 10.93 2.44
C LEU A 8 3.74 11.11 2.16
N LEU A 9 3.15 12.23 2.61
CA LEU A 9 1.75 12.56 2.38
C LEU A 9 1.42 12.60 0.87
N ARG A 10 2.27 13.25 0.07
CA ARG A 10 2.09 13.36 -1.39
C ARG A 10 2.16 11.99 -2.06
N SER A 11 3.08 11.12 -1.63
CA SER A 11 3.16 9.74 -2.09
C SER A 11 1.89 8.94 -1.75
N PHE A 12 1.41 9.06 -0.52
CA PHE A 12 0.18 8.37 -0.09
C PHE A 12 -1.08 8.86 -0.80
N LEU A 13 -1.20 10.17 -1.03
CA LEU A 13 -2.27 10.75 -1.83
C LEU A 13 -2.22 10.24 -3.28
N ASN A 14 -1.03 10.20 -3.89
CA ASN A 14 -0.88 9.68 -5.24
C ASN A 14 -1.34 8.22 -5.34
N ASN A 15 -1.01 7.40 -4.35
CA ASN A 15 -1.47 6.01 -4.30
C ASN A 15 -3.00 5.91 -4.11
N ALA A 16 -3.56 6.60 -3.13
CA ALA A 16 -4.97 6.52 -2.80
C ALA A 16 -5.88 7.06 -3.92
N LEU A 17 -5.51 8.19 -4.53
CA LEU A 17 -6.30 8.83 -5.57
C LEU A 17 -6.19 8.09 -6.90
N ARG A 18 -5.02 7.54 -7.26
CA ARG A 18 -4.86 6.75 -8.49
C ARG A 18 -5.50 5.35 -8.42
N LYS A 19 -5.73 4.81 -7.21
CA LYS A 19 -6.48 3.55 -7.01
C LYS A 19 -7.96 3.65 -7.40
N GLN A 20 -8.49 4.86 -7.59
CA GLN A 20 -9.87 5.05 -8.00
C GLN A 20 -10.15 4.45 -9.38
N SER A 21 -11.33 3.85 -9.55
CA SER A 21 -11.72 3.29 -10.84
C SER A 21 -11.72 4.34 -11.95
N GLN A 22 -11.40 3.93 -13.17
CA GLN A 22 -11.44 4.81 -14.34
C GLN A 22 -12.79 5.48 -14.56
N ARG A 23 -13.88 4.80 -14.19
CA ARG A 23 -15.22 5.37 -14.22
C ARG A 23 -15.35 6.56 -13.26
N ARG A 24 -14.91 6.42 -12.00
CA ARG A 24 -14.97 7.51 -11.01
C ARG A 24 -14.11 8.71 -11.41
N ILE A 25 -12.92 8.47 -11.95
CA ILE A 25 -12.04 9.54 -12.45
C ILE A 25 -12.67 10.27 -13.65
N ARG A 26 -13.30 9.54 -14.57
CA ARG A 26 -14.05 10.13 -15.68
C ARG A 26 -15.26 10.92 -15.20
N ASP A 27 -16.00 10.41 -14.24
CA ASP A 27 -17.15 11.10 -13.65
C ASP A 27 -16.69 12.38 -12.89
N PHE A 28 -15.52 12.36 -12.25
CA PHE A 28 -14.93 13.54 -11.60
C PHE A 28 -14.47 14.60 -12.61
N GLY A 29 -13.76 14.19 -13.66
CA GLY A 29 -13.15 15.08 -14.66
C GLY A 29 -14.07 15.53 -15.79
N GLY A 30 -15.16 14.79 -16.04
CA GLY A 30 -16.08 15.05 -17.14
C GLY A 30 -15.56 14.60 -18.51
N TYR A 31 -16.40 14.76 -19.54
CA TYR A 31 -16.09 14.39 -20.93
C TYR A 31 -15.40 15.50 -21.72
N GLN A 32 -15.56 16.73 -21.26
CA GLN A 32 -14.91 17.95 -21.75
C GLN A 32 -14.71 18.87 -20.55
N ILE A 33 -13.80 19.83 -20.66
CA ILE A 33 -13.57 20.86 -19.63
C ILE A 33 -14.91 21.52 -19.27
N GLY A 34 -15.26 21.49 -17.97
CA GLY A 34 -16.47 22.08 -17.41
C GLY A 34 -17.78 21.38 -17.77
N LYS A 35 -17.74 20.23 -18.43
CA LYS A 35 -18.97 19.52 -18.86
C LYS A 35 -19.06 18.11 -18.31
N ARG A 36 -20.25 17.79 -17.81
CA ARG A 36 -20.64 16.44 -17.35
C ARG A 36 -19.76 15.92 -16.21
N ARG A 37 -19.27 16.81 -15.35
CA ARG A 37 -18.71 16.42 -14.04
C ARG A 37 -19.85 15.96 -13.15
N ASN A 38 -19.66 14.85 -12.45
CA ASN A 38 -20.55 14.37 -11.41
C ASN A 38 -19.88 14.58 -10.05
N LEU A 39 -20.15 15.72 -9.42
CA LEU A 39 -19.51 16.07 -8.14
C LEU A 39 -19.90 15.13 -6.98
N HIS A 40 -20.97 14.33 -7.13
CA HIS A 40 -21.32 13.32 -6.13
C HIS A 40 -20.26 12.22 -5.98
N VAL A 41 -19.35 12.04 -6.96
CA VAL A 41 -18.24 11.09 -6.84
C VAL A 41 -17.10 11.59 -5.95
N ILE A 42 -17.10 12.88 -5.56
CA ILE A 42 -16.07 13.43 -4.66
C ILE A 42 -16.14 12.78 -3.29
N GLU A 43 -17.33 12.62 -2.72
CA GLU A 43 -17.52 12.03 -1.39
C GLU A 43 -16.97 10.59 -1.27
N PRO A 44 -17.28 9.64 -2.17
CA PRO A 44 -16.69 8.31 -2.11
C PRO A 44 -15.18 8.32 -2.37
N ILE A 45 -14.66 9.16 -3.29
CA ILE A 45 -13.20 9.29 -3.49
C ILE A 45 -12.53 9.77 -2.21
N ALA A 46 -13.11 10.78 -1.56
CA ALA A 46 -12.56 11.37 -0.34
C ALA A 46 -12.59 10.38 0.83
N ARG A 47 -13.66 9.59 0.96
CA ARG A 47 -13.77 8.55 2.00
C ARG A 47 -12.72 7.45 1.82
N ASP A 48 -12.58 6.90 0.61
CA ASP A 48 -11.57 5.88 0.32
C ASP A 48 -10.16 6.42 0.58
N THR A 49 -9.92 7.68 0.21
CA THR A 49 -8.63 8.34 0.44
C THR A 49 -8.37 8.57 1.92
N ALA A 50 -9.36 9.04 2.69
CA ALA A 50 -9.24 9.23 4.13
C ALA A 50 -9.00 7.93 4.87
N GLU A 51 -9.69 6.86 4.48
CA GLU A 51 -9.48 5.53 5.05
C GLU A 51 -8.03 5.06 4.84
N PHE A 52 -7.49 5.26 3.64
CA PHE A 52 -6.09 5.00 3.36
C PHE A 52 -5.16 5.86 4.23
N LEU A 53 -5.33 7.19 4.24
CA LEU A 53 -4.44 8.08 4.99
C LEU A 53 -4.47 7.82 6.50
N CYS A 54 -5.66 7.69 7.11
CA CYS A 54 -5.81 7.39 8.53
C CYS A 54 -5.29 5.99 8.92
N THR A 55 -5.11 5.10 7.94
CA THR A 55 -4.42 3.84 8.17
C THR A 55 -2.93 4.10 8.39
N TYR A 56 -2.28 4.91 7.54
CA TYR A 56 -0.82 5.05 7.51
C TYR A 56 -0.25 6.29 8.21
N LEU A 57 -1.07 7.25 8.59
CA LEU A 57 -0.66 8.51 9.19
C LEU A 57 -1.40 8.78 10.50
N CYS A 58 -0.73 9.47 11.42
CA CYS A 58 -1.37 10.12 12.54
C CYS A 58 -1.86 11.48 12.06
N ILE A 59 -3.18 11.69 12.07
CA ILE A 59 -3.79 12.94 11.61
C ILE A 59 -4.57 13.53 12.76
N SER A 60 -4.31 14.79 13.07
CA SER A 60 -4.97 15.53 14.13
C SER A 60 -5.50 16.88 13.65
N LEU A 61 -6.56 17.35 14.30
CA LEU A 61 -7.14 18.67 14.11
C LEU A 61 -7.09 19.39 15.45
N ARG A 62 -6.37 20.51 15.52
CA ARG A 62 -6.22 21.32 16.74
C ARG A 62 -5.73 20.52 17.96
N GLY A 63 -4.83 19.56 17.73
CA GLY A 63 -4.24 18.72 18.78
C GLY A 63 -5.06 17.48 19.17
N GLU A 64 -6.27 17.29 18.61
CA GLU A 64 -7.07 16.09 18.83
C GLU A 64 -7.03 15.17 17.60
N ALA A 65 -7.10 13.85 17.80
CA ALA A 65 -7.11 12.90 16.70
C ALA A 65 -8.30 13.17 15.76
N ALA A 66 -8.02 13.38 14.47
CA ALA A 66 -9.05 13.65 13.49
C ALA A 66 -9.87 12.37 13.22
N SER A 67 -11.20 12.50 13.17
CA SER A 67 -12.05 11.40 12.71
C SER A 67 -11.84 11.13 11.23
N LYS A 68 -12.09 9.89 10.79
CA LYS A 68 -12.03 9.53 9.36
C LYS A 68 -12.97 10.41 8.53
N GLU A 69 -14.14 10.72 9.04
CA GLU A 69 -15.12 11.61 8.42
C GLU A 69 -14.62 13.05 8.32
N GLY A 70 -13.88 13.53 9.33
CA GLY A 70 -13.24 14.84 9.32
C GLY A 70 -12.15 14.93 8.24
N VAL A 71 -11.30 13.92 8.15
CA VAL A 71 -10.26 13.83 7.09
C VAL A 71 -10.91 13.72 5.71
N ALA A 72 -11.95 12.90 5.56
CA ALA A 72 -12.71 12.79 4.31
C ALA A 72 -13.35 14.14 3.92
N SER A 73 -13.89 14.88 4.88
CA SER A 73 -14.47 16.20 4.63
C SER A 73 -13.42 17.20 4.13
N ALA A 74 -12.21 17.18 4.71
CA ALA A 74 -11.09 18.01 4.28
C ALA A 74 -10.62 17.65 2.85
N ILE A 75 -10.49 16.36 2.54
CA ILE A 75 -10.14 15.90 1.18
C ILE A 75 -11.23 16.29 0.19
N ALA A 76 -12.50 16.12 0.55
CA ALA A 76 -13.62 16.50 -0.31
C ALA A 76 -13.64 18.01 -0.58
N ALA A 77 -13.32 18.84 0.42
CA ALA A 77 -13.15 20.28 0.25
C ALA A 77 -11.99 20.60 -0.72
N ALA A 78 -10.83 19.95 -0.56
CA ALA A 78 -9.71 20.11 -1.48
C ALA A 78 -10.07 19.72 -2.93
N LEU A 79 -10.76 18.58 -3.12
CA LEU A 79 -11.19 18.09 -4.43
C LEU A 79 -12.24 18.99 -5.09
N ARG A 80 -13.09 19.67 -4.32
CA ARG A 80 -14.05 20.67 -4.84
C ARG A 80 -13.37 21.90 -5.40
N ASN A 81 -12.18 22.26 -4.89
CA ASN A 81 -11.40 23.39 -5.37
C ASN A 81 -10.55 23.06 -6.61
N VAL A 82 -10.57 21.82 -7.09
CA VAL A 82 -9.87 21.42 -8.31
C VAL A 82 -10.56 22.02 -9.53
N SER A 83 -9.78 22.75 -10.34
CA SER A 83 -10.28 23.37 -11.57
C SER A 83 -10.79 22.33 -12.57
N ASP A 84 -11.71 22.76 -13.43
CA ASP A 84 -12.27 21.91 -14.47
C ASP A 84 -11.19 21.41 -15.45
N GLU A 85 -10.17 22.24 -15.75
CA GLU A 85 -9.05 21.89 -16.61
C GLU A 85 -8.20 20.79 -15.99
N LEU A 86 -7.87 20.92 -14.70
CA LEU A 86 -7.06 19.93 -14.00
C LEU A 86 -7.84 18.62 -13.86
N ALA A 87 -9.11 18.69 -13.45
CA ALA A 87 -9.98 17.53 -13.33
C ALA A 87 -10.11 16.78 -14.67
N PHE A 88 -10.29 17.49 -15.79
CA PHE A 88 -10.37 16.90 -17.11
C PHE A 88 -9.04 16.24 -17.54
N LYS A 89 -7.89 16.85 -17.25
CA LYS A 89 -6.57 16.26 -17.59
C LYS A 89 -6.32 14.92 -16.89
N LEU A 90 -6.87 14.71 -15.69
CA LEU A 90 -6.75 13.43 -14.97
C LEU A 90 -7.39 12.27 -15.73
N THR A 91 -8.46 12.52 -16.51
CA THR A 91 -9.13 11.50 -17.34
C THR A 91 -8.24 10.95 -18.45
N ARG A 92 -7.15 11.66 -18.77
CA ARG A 92 -6.16 11.27 -19.78
C ARG A 92 -4.90 10.62 -19.19
N HIS A 93 -4.91 10.31 -17.90
CA HIS A 93 -3.76 9.72 -17.19
C HIS A 93 -2.47 10.54 -17.27
N SER A 94 -2.56 11.86 -17.38
CA SER A 94 -1.37 12.72 -17.37
C SER A 94 -0.70 12.68 -15.99
N ASP A 95 0.54 12.20 -15.94
CA ASP A 95 1.31 12.12 -14.69
C ASP A 95 1.53 13.50 -14.05
N GLU A 96 1.78 14.51 -14.88
CA GLU A 96 1.89 15.90 -14.43
C GLU A 96 0.61 16.37 -13.73
N ALA A 97 -0.57 16.11 -14.32
CA ALA A 97 -1.85 16.48 -13.73
C ALA A 97 -2.09 15.77 -12.38
N TRP A 98 -1.70 14.51 -12.27
CA TRP A 98 -1.77 13.76 -11.01
C TRP A 98 -0.83 14.33 -9.95
N THR A 99 0.40 14.67 -10.32
CA THR A 99 1.36 15.31 -9.40
C THR A 99 0.83 16.65 -8.92
N THR A 100 0.32 17.50 -9.83
CA THR A 100 -0.30 18.78 -9.48
C THR A 100 -1.47 18.60 -8.52
N LEU A 101 -2.38 17.65 -8.79
CA LEU A 101 -3.50 17.35 -7.91
C LEU A 101 -3.02 16.95 -6.51
N CYS A 102 -2.08 16.01 -6.42
CA CYS A 102 -1.60 15.50 -5.15
C CYS A 102 -0.90 16.59 -4.33
N HIS A 103 -0.13 17.47 -4.98
CA HIS A 103 0.47 18.62 -4.32
C HIS A 103 -0.59 19.60 -3.80
N SER A 104 -1.56 19.99 -4.62
CA SER A 104 -2.61 20.92 -4.19
C SER A 104 -3.49 20.36 -3.06
N VAL A 105 -3.80 19.05 -3.10
CA VAL A 105 -4.53 18.40 -2.01
C VAL A 105 -3.66 18.33 -0.75
N ALA A 106 -2.38 17.97 -0.87
CA ALA A 106 -1.45 17.92 0.26
C ALA A 106 -1.32 19.29 0.94
N GLU A 107 -1.08 20.35 0.16
CA GLU A 107 -0.98 21.73 0.66
C GLU A 107 -2.25 22.17 1.40
N PHE A 108 -3.43 21.82 0.87
CA PHE A 108 -4.70 22.10 1.53
C PHE A 108 -4.82 21.37 2.87
N LEU A 109 -4.45 20.07 2.92
CA LEU A 109 -4.52 19.27 4.13
C LEU A 109 -3.51 19.76 5.17
N GLU A 110 -2.28 20.07 4.79
CA GLU A 110 -1.25 20.64 5.66
C GLU A 110 -1.66 22.00 6.23
N GLY A 111 -2.47 22.77 5.48
CA GLY A 111 -3.03 24.03 5.96
C GLY A 111 -4.15 23.88 6.99
N CYS A 112 -4.81 22.72 7.08
CA CYS A 112 -5.95 22.53 7.99
C CYS A 112 -5.80 21.38 9.01
N LEU A 113 -4.81 20.51 8.85
CA LEU A 113 -4.57 19.34 9.68
C LEU A 113 -3.09 19.26 10.07
N GLN A 114 -2.85 18.68 11.24
CA GLN A 114 -1.52 18.24 11.66
C GLN A 114 -1.35 16.78 11.22
N ILE A 115 -0.25 16.50 10.53
CA ILE A 115 0.02 15.21 9.93
C ILE A 115 1.39 14.76 10.43
N ASP A 116 1.42 13.59 11.03
CA ASP A 116 2.62 12.97 11.58
C ASP A 116 2.75 11.52 11.09
N HIS A 117 3.97 11.00 11.15
CA HIS A 117 4.21 9.58 10.93
C HIS A 117 3.43 8.77 11.95
N ARG A 118 2.73 7.74 11.47
CA ARG A 118 2.19 6.74 12.39
C ARG A 118 3.35 5.93 12.97
N PRO A 119 3.54 5.89 14.30
CA PRO A 119 4.58 5.07 14.89
C PRO A 119 4.34 3.61 14.50
N TYR A 120 5.40 2.93 14.07
CA TYR A 120 5.32 1.55 13.64
C TYR A 120 4.93 0.65 14.82
N ASP A 121 3.68 0.19 14.83
CA ASP A 121 3.12 -0.70 15.86
C ASP A 121 2.85 -2.12 15.32
N GLY A 122 3.25 -2.39 14.08
CA GLY A 122 2.99 -3.64 13.36
C GLY A 122 1.59 -3.78 12.75
N SER A 123 0.65 -2.87 13.04
CA SER A 123 -0.75 -2.96 12.53
C SER A 123 -0.84 -2.72 11.01
N LEU A 124 0.01 -1.86 10.47
CA LEU A 124 0.09 -1.53 9.04
C LEU A 124 0.54 -2.71 8.16
N THR A 125 1.28 -3.63 8.76
CA THR A 125 1.87 -4.81 8.09
C THR A 125 0.88 -5.95 7.86
N ALA A 126 -0.32 -5.84 8.44
CA ALA A 126 -1.43 -6.77 8.24
C ALA A 126 -2.37 -6.36 7.10
N GLN A 127 -2.14 -5.21 6.45
CA GLN A 127 -3.09 -4.62 5.48
C GLN A 127 -2.51 -4.23 4.11
N SER A 128 -1.24 -4.48 3.80
CA SER A 128 -0.63 -3.80 2.64
C SER A 128 -0.94 -4.42 1.27
N ASP A 129 -1.77 -3.73 0.48
CA ASP A 129 -1.83 -3.81 -1.00
C ASP A 129 -0.59 -3.16 -1.69
N PHE A 130 0.47 -2.84 -0.93
CA PHE A 130 1.57 -1.97 -1.36
C PHE A 130 2.72 -2.70 -2.08
N ASN A 131 2.71 -4.03 -2.05
CA ASN A 131 3.73 -4.90 -2.64
C ASN A 131 3.23 -5.68 -3.87
N GLY A 132 2.17 -5.19 -4.53
CA GLY A 132 1.60 -5.81 -5.74
C GLY A 132 0.66 -7.00 -5.46
N TRP A 133 0.22 -7.15 -4.21
CA TRP A 133 -0.77 -8.14 -3.78
C TRP A 133 -2.17 -7.53 -3.78
N LYS A 134 -3.16 -8.37 -4.06
CA LYS A 134 -4.57 -7.98 -4.05
C LYS A 134 -5.12 -7.99 -2.63
N SER A 135 -6.19 -7.24 -2.39
CA SER A 135 -6.77 -7.08 -1.06
C SER A 135 -7.26 -8.38 -0.42
N TRP A 136 -7.70 -9.37 -1.21
CA TRP A 136 -8.05 -10.70 -0.69
C TRP A 136 -6.83 -11.62 -0.51
N GLU A 137 -5.67 -11.24 -1.03
CA GLU A 137 -4.39 -11.93 -0.82
C GLU A 137 -3.64 -11.34 0.39
N LEU A 138 -4.24 -10.45 1.18
CA LEU A 138 -3.60 -9.89 2.37
C LEU A 138 -3.33 -10.96 3.43
N THR A 139 -2.20 -10.82 4.13
CA THR A 139 -1.88 -11.63 5.31
C THR A 139 -2.56 -10.99 6.51
N THR A 140 -3.54 -11.66 7.08
CA THR A 140 -4.37 -11.08 8.15
C THR A 140 -3.59 -10.91 9.46
N SER A 141 -3.97 -9.90 10.26
CA SER A 141 -3.40 -9.69 11.59
C SER A 141 -3.72 -10.90 12.48
N GLY A 142 -2.70 -11.69 12.81
CA GLY A 142 -2.82 -12.91 13.62
C GLY A 142 -2.56 -14.22 12.88
N GLU A 143 -2.43 -14.19 11.55
CA GLU A 143 -2.00 -15.36 10.77
C GLU A 143 -0.58 -15.78 11.21
N LYS A 144 -0.40 -17.06 11.51
CA LYS A 144 0.88 -17.62 11.95
C LYS A 144 1.42 -18.57 10.88
N PRO A 145 2.74 -18.52 10.60
CA PRO A 145 3.37 -19.50 9.74
C PRO A 145 3.20 -20.90 10.33
N LYS A 146 2.89 -21.86 9.47
CA LYS A 146 2.70 -23.28 9.76
C LYS A 146 3.98 -24.08 9.57
N GLY A 147 4.88 -23.59 8.71
CA GLY A 147 6.15 -24.24 8.42
C GLY A 147 7.21 -24.02 9.49
N GLN A 148 8.31 -24.75 9.37
CA GLN A 148 9.45 -24.64 10.27
C GLN A 148 10.43 -23.60 9.74
N TRP A 149 10.62 -22.51 10.49
CA TRP A 149 11.53 -21.43 10.14
C TRP A 149 12.78 -21.48 11.02
N ARG A 150 13.96 -21.47 10.39
CA ARG A 150 15.25 -21.58 11.09
C ARG A 150 16.20 -20.51 10.56
N HIS A 151 17.09 -20.00 11.41
CA HIS A 151 18.13 -19.08 10.95
C HIS A 151 18.98 -19.73 9.86
N ALA A 152 19.24 -18.96 8.79
CA ALA A 152 20.06 -19.44 7.68
C ALA A 152 21.51 -19.74 8.13
N TRP A 153 22.02 -18.98 9.10
CA TRP A 153 23.38 -19.08 9.61
C TRP A 153 23.36 -19.38 11.11
N LYS A 154 23.83 -20.57 11.50
CA LYS A 154 23.89 -20.99 12.92
C LYS A 154 24.85 -20.13 13.76
N GLU A 155 25.92 -19.65 13.13
CA GLU A 155 27.04 -18.97 13.81
C GLU A 155 26.81 -17.46 13.96
N LYS A 156 25.87 -16.89 13.21
CA LYS A 156 25.49 -15.49 13.29
C LYS A 156 23.97 -15.37 13.18
N PRO A 157 23.24 -15.48 14.32
CA PRO A 157 21.81 -15.24 14.31
C PRO A 157 21.56 -13.79 13.89
N GLY A 158 21.02 -13.64 12.69
CA GLY A 158 20.64 -12.36 12.11
C GLY A 158 19.22 -12.43 11.55
N ASP A 159 18.82 -11.36 10.88
CA ASP A 159 17.52 -11.23 10.25
C ASP A 159 17.45 -12.02 8.92
N ASP A 160 17.66 -13.33 8.98
CA ASP A 160 17.75 -14.21 7.82
C ASP A 160 17.34 -15.65 8.18
N PHE A 161 16.26 -16.14 7.57
CA PHE A 161 15.63 -17.41 7.88
C PHE A 161 15.28 -18.21 6.63
N ILE A 162 15.38 -19.53 6.73
CA ILE A 162 14.94 -20.50 5.73
C ILE A 162 13.73 -21.26 6.28
N GLY A 163 12.67 -21.35 5.48
CA GLY A 163 11.43 -22.03 5.79
C GLY A 163 11.37 -23.42 5.18
N PHE A 164 10.86 -24.39 5.94
CA PHE A 164 10.71 -25.79 5.53
C PHE A 164 9.29 -26.32 5.76
N ASP A 165 8.80 -27.14 4.82
CA ASP A 165 7.66 -28.04 4.98
C ASP A 165 8.19 -29.48 5.01
N GLY A 166 8.24 -30.08 6.21
CA GLY A 166 8.96 -31.32 6.44
C GLY A 166 10.44 -31.19 6.04
N ASN A 167 10.85 -31.93 5.00
CA ASN A 167 12.20 -31.88 4.45
C ASN A 167 12.34 -30.96 3.21
N ALA A 168 11.23 -30.42 2.70
CA ALA A 168 11.23 -29.55 1.53
C ALA A 168 11.51 -28.10 1.93
N CYS A 169 12.41 -27.43 1.21
CA CYS A 169 12.63 -26.00 1.38
C CYS A 169 11.48 -25.23 0.72
N MET A 170 10.78 -24.39 1.47
CA MET A 170 9.72 -23.53 0.95
C MET A 170 10.27 -22.22 0.39
N GLY A 171 11.29 -21.66 1.07
CA GLY A 171 11.85 -20.36 0.71
C GLY A 171 12.69 -19.74 1.82
N ARG A 172 13.05 -18.48 1.62
CA ARG A 172 13.90 -17.70 2.52
C ARG A 172 13.29 -16.32 2.76
N ILE A 173 13.40 -15.83 3.99
CA ILE A 173 13.03 -14.46 4.36
C ILE A 173 14.23 -13.78 5.00
N PHE A 174 14.46 -12.52 4.71
CA PHE A 174 15.63 -11.82 5.23
C PHE A 174 15.46 -10.31 5.22
N LYS A 175 16.24 -9.61 6.03
CA LYS A 175 16.51 -8.19 5.88
C LYS A 175 17.84 -7.98 5.17
N ILE A 176 17.87 -6.97 4.33
CA ILE A 176 19.09 -6.43 3.74
C ILE A 176 19.10 -4.93 4.01
N ASP A 177 20.27 -4.43 4.40
CA ASP A 177 20.47 -2.99 4.58
C ASP A 177 20.88 -2.39 3.23
N LEU A 178 19.89 -2.28 2.34
CA LEU A 178 20.04 -1.69 1.02
C LEU A 178 19.29 -0.34 1.03
N MET A 179 20.04 0.74 0.81
CA MET A 179 19.52 2.09 0.56
C MET A 179 18.57 2.61 1.66
N ASP A 180 18.98 2.56 2.94
CA ASP A 180 18.20 3.06 4.10
C ASP A 180 16.80 2.41 4.27
N SER A 181 16.51 1.26 3.64
CA SER A 181 15.22 0.56 3.74
C SER A 181 15.19 -0.55 4.81
N SER A 182 15.69 -0.26 6.01
CA SER A 182 15.89 -1.22 7.12
C SER A 182 14.60 -1.86 7.69
N GLU A 183 13.44 -1.40 7.25
CA GLU A 183 12.13 -1.81 7.78
C GLU A 183 11.46 -2.96 7.00
N ARG A 184 12.02 -3.38 5.86
CA ARG A 184 11.42 -4.42 5.00
C ARG A 184 12.04 -5.79 5.20
N TRP A 185 11.18 -6.81 5.23
CA TRP A 185 11.53 -8.22 5.16
C TRP A 185 11.32 -8.72 3.75
N TYR A 186 12.42 -8.98 3.06
CA TYR A 186 12.41 -9.56 1.73
C TYR A 186 12.16 -11.05 1.82
N TRP A 187 11.56 -11.62 0.77
CA TRP A 187 11.30 -13.04 0.70
C TRP A 187 11.51 -13.59 -0.71
N LEU A 188 11.89 -14.86 -0.76
CA LEU A 188 12.14 -15.64 -1.98
C LEU A 188 11.51 -17.02 -1.82
N ILE A 189 10.80 -17.50 -2.84
CA ILE A 189 10.34 -18.90 -2.89
C ILE A 189 11.47 -19.78 -3.40
N ALA A 190 11.68 -20.93 -2.76
CA ALA A 190 12.64 -21.92 -3.20
C ALA A 190 12.39 -22.29 -4.67
N ALA A 191 13.46 -22.33 -5.47
CA ALA A 191 13.37 -22.76 -6.85
C ALA A 191 13.47 -24.29 -6.90
N ASP A 192 12.40 -24.95 -7.31
CA ASP A 192 12.33 -26.41 -7.54
C ASP A 192 12.19 -26.75 -9.03
N GLY A 193 12.24 -25.74 -9.91
CA GLY A 193 12.06 -25.88 -11.36
C GLY A 193 10.60 -25.98 -11.82
N SER A 194 9.64 -25.94 -10.89
CA SER A 194 8.21 -26.02 -11.22
C SER A 194 7.69 -24.71 -11.86
N PRO A 195 6.66 -24.79 -12.73
CA PRO A 195 6.05 -23.60 -13.32
C PRO A 195 5.38 -22.73 -12.26
N ARG A 196 5.63 -21.42 -12.31
CA ARG A 196 5.16 -20.45 -11.31
C ARG A 196 3.66 -20.13 -11.37
N ARG A 197 2.96 -20.47 -12.45
CA ARG A 197 1.49 -20.34 -12.57
C ARG A 197 0.95 -18.95 -12.16
N GLY A 198 1.67 -17.90 -12.51
CA GLY A 198 1.31 -16.50 -12.19
C GLY A 198 1.68 -16.04 -10.77
N TRP A 199 2.18 -16.92 -9.90
CA TRP A 199 2.66 -16.55 -8.57
C TRP A 199 4.03 -15.86 -8.63
N PRO A 200 4.26 -14.79 -7.85
CA PRO A 200 5.57 -14.15 -7.78
C PRO A 200 6.61 -15.07 -7.12
N ALA A 201 7.85 -14.97 -7.59
CA ALA A 201 8.99 -15.73 -7.04
C ALA A 201 9.67 -15.03 -5.85
N ALA A 202 9.44 -13.72 -5.71
CA ALA A 202 10.09 -12.84 -4.75
C ALA A 202 9.20 -11.66 -4.40
N GLY A 203 9.47 -11.04 -3.26
CA GLY A 203 8.83 -9.79 -2.85
C GLY A 203 9.35 -9.30 -1.51
N TYR A 204 8.59 -8.40 -0.91
CA TYR A 204 8.87 -7.91 0.44
C TYR A 204 7.57 -7.82 1.24
N GLU A 205 7.72 -7.91 2.55
CA GLU A 205 6.68 -7.71 3.55
C GLU A 205 7.28 -6.84 4.67
N ALA A 206 6.44 -6.36 5.58
CA ALA A 206 6.92 -5.48 6.63
C ALA A 206 7.35 -6.21 7.92
N SER A 207 7.07 -7.51 8.05
CA SER A 207 7.56 -8.31 9.18
C SER A 207 8.02 -9.69 8.73
N ALA A 208 8.93 -10.30 9.51
CA ALA A 208 9.37 -11.69 9.29
C ALA A 208 8.17 -12.65 9.28
N ARG A 209 7.20 -12.43 10.16
CA ARG A 209 5.98 -13.23 10.24
C ARG A 209 5.16 -13.12 8.96
N SER A 210 4.92 -11.89 8.49
CA SER A 210 4.16 -11.67 7.26
C SER A 210 4.88 -12.26 6.03
N ALA A 211 6.21 -12.10 5.96
CA ALA A 211 7.05 -12.70 4.94
C ALA A 211 6.98 -14.24 4.95
N ALA A 212 7.00 -14.84 6.14
CA ALA A 212 6.86 -16.28 6.31
C ALA A 212 5.50 -16.80 5.83
N CYS A 213 4.40 -16.19 6.30
CA CYS A 213 3.05 -16.54 5.86
C CYS A 213 2.89 -16.36 4.34
N ARG A 214 3.53 -15.33 3.76
CA ARG A 214 3.52 -15.09 2.32
C ARG A 214 4.18 -16.21 1.55
N VAL A 215 5.38 -16.61 1.95
CA VAL A 215 6.14 -17.71 1.34
C VAL A 215 5.32 -19.00 1.39
N GLU A 216 4.75 -19.31 2.55
CA GLU A 216 3.92 -20.51 2.73
C GLU A 216 2.68 -20.51 1.84
N ARG A 217 1.96 -19.40 1.75
CA ARG A 217 0.76 -19.28 0.91
C ARG A 217 1.07 -19.62 -0.55
N ILE A 218 2.15 -19.05 -1.09
CA ILE A 218 2.59 -19.30 -2.47
C ILE A 218 3.06 -20.75 -2.61
N TYR A 219 3.89 -21.23 -1.68
CA TYR A 219 4.40 -22.60 -1.70
C TYR A 219 3.27 -23.63 -1.72
N PHE A 220 2.28 -23.51 -0.83
CA PHE A 220 1.17 -24.44 -0.77
C PHE A 220 0.23 -24.36 -1.99
N ALA A 221 0.05 -23.16 -2.57
CA ALA A 221 -0.70 -23.02 -3.82
C ALA A 221 0.03 -23.74 -4.98
N LEU A 222 1.34 -23.54 -5.11
CA LEU A 222 2.16 -24.21 -6.12
C LEU A 222 2.20 -25.73 -5.93
N ALA A 223 2.35 -26.22 -4.70
CA ALA A 223 2.33 -27.65 -4.39
C ALA A 223 0.99 -28.31 -4.76
N LYS A 224 -0.11 -27.56 -4.73
CA LYS A 224 -1.44 -28.00 -5.20
C LYS A 224 -1.68 -27.79 -6.70
N GLY A 225 -0.76 -27.12 -7.40
CA GLY A 225 -0.91 -26.77 -8.81
C GLY A 225 -1.89 -25.62 -9.08
N GLU A 226 -2.21 -24.81 -8.08
CA GLU A 226 -3.15 -23.69 -8.18
C GLU A 226 -2.55 -22.52 -8.96
N GLU A 227 -3.33 -21.93 -9.86
CA GLU A 227 -2.96 -20.70 -10.57
C GLU A 227 -3.32 -19.45 -9.75
N ARG A 228 -2.51 -18.41 -9.87
CA ARG A 228 -2.84 -17.11 -9.28
C ARG A 228 -3.93 -16.43 -10.13
N PHE A 229 -5.16 -16.43 -9.64
CA PHE A 229 -6.27 -15.81 -10.36
C PHE A 229 -6.15 -14.27 -10.41
N GLY A 230 -6.33 -13.73 -11.62
CA GLY A 230 -6.33 -12.32 -12.03
C GLY A 230 -7.56 -11.53 -11.61
#